data_AF-A0A4Q0VN59-F1
#
_entry.id   AF-A0A4Q0VN59-F1
#
_cell.length_a   1.000
_cell.length_b   1.000
_cell.length_c   1.000
_cell.angle_alpha   90.00
_cell.angle_beta   90.00
_cell.angle_gamma   90.00
#
_symmetry.space_group_name_H-M   'P 1'
#
loop_
_entity.id
_entity.type
_entity.pdbx_description
1 polymer ?
#
loop_
_entity_poly.entity_id
_entity_poly.type
_entity_poly.pdbx_seq_one_letter_code
_entity_poly.pdbx_strand_id
1 'polypeptide(L)' 'MELMTSWEKKGFDQGIEKGIEKGMEKGIEKGLENVTKRMLLEGAPISDILKFTGLTEDQIDRIKQQMK' A
#
# COMPACT_ATOMS: atom_id res chain seq x y z
N MET A 1 -5.45 -11.50 -38.21
CA MET A 1 -5.50 -10.88 -36.88
C MET A 1 -6.71 -11.49 -36.21
N GLU A 2 -6.51 -12.33 -35.19
CA GLU A 2 -7.65 -12.89 -34.46
C GLU A 2 -8.40 -11.75 -33.78
N LEU A 3 -9.70 -11.63 -34.07
CA LEU A 3 -10.55 -10.65 -33.43
C LEU A 3 -10.88 -11.20 -32.05
N MET A 4 -10.37 -10.54 -31.00
CA MET A 4 -10.72 -10.85 -29.63
C MET A 4 -12.24 -10.76 -29.45
N THR A 5 -12.84 -11.78 -28.84
CA THR A 5 -14.27 -11.81 -28.57
C THR A 5 -14.63 -10.80 -27.47
N SER A 6 -15.91 -10.41 -27.40
CA SER A 6 -16.36 -9.39 -26.44
C SER A 6 -16.06 -9.77 -24.99
N TRP A 7 -16.17 -11.06 -24.64
CA TRP A 7 -15.90 -11.54 -23.28
C TRP A 7 -14.40 -11.61 -22.98
N GLU A 8 -13.55 -11.96 -23.94
CA GLU A 8 -12.09 -11.95 -23.78
C GLU A 8 -11.58 -10.53 -23.56
N LYS A 9 -12.09 -9.56 -24.33
CA LYS A 9 -11.74 -8.14 -24.14
C LYS A 9 -12.13 -7.65 -22.76
N LYS A 10 -13.37 -7.97 -22.33
CA LYS A 10 -13.85 -7.62 -20.99
C LYS A 10 -13.00 -8.25 -19.89
N GLY A 11 -12.63 -9.52 -20.04
CA GLY A 11 -11.77 -10.22 -19.08
C GLY A 11 -10.37 -9.61 -19.01
N PHE A 12 -9.78 -9.26 -20.16
CA PHE A 12 -8.48 -8.60 -20.24
C PHE A 12 -8.52 -7.21 -19.57
N ASP A 13 -9.48 -6.37 -19.93
CA ASP A 13 -9.62 -5.02 -19.38
C ASP A 13 -9.81 -5.07 -17.85
N GLN A 14 -10.66 -5.98 -17.36
CA GLN A 14 -10.84 -6.20 -15.91
C GLN A 14 -9.58 -6.72 -15.22
N GLY A 15 -8.79 -7.56 -15.90
CA GLY A 15 -7.53 -8.07 -15.38
C GLY A 15 -6.51 -6.94 -15.19
N ILE A 16 -6.40 -6.06 -16.17
CA ILE A 16 -5.52 -4.88 -16.12
C ILE A 16 -5.95 -3.91 -15.02
N GLU A 17 -7.24 -3.57 -14.96
CA GLU A 17 -7.79 -2.64 -13.95
C GLU A 17 -7.52 -3.15 -12.53
N LYS A 18 -7.86 -4.42 -12.24
CA LYS A 18 -7.58 -5.04 -10.94
C LYS A 18 -6.09 -5.15 -10.65
N GLY A 19 -5.26 -5.38 -11.67
CA GLY A 19 -3.82 -5.44 -11.53
C GLY A 19 -3.23 -4.10 -11.10
N ILE A 20 -3.66 -3.02 -11.76
CA ILE A 20 -3.23 -1.65 -11.46
C ILE A 20 -3.69 -1.23 -10.06
N GLU A 21 -4.96 -1.45 -9.73
CA GLU A 21 -5.54 -1.10 -8.43
C GLU A 21 -4.77 -1.79 -7.28
N LYS A 22 -4.62 -3.12 -7.36
CA LYS A 22 -3.86 -3.89 -6.35
C LYS A 22 -2.40 -3.50 -6.29
N GLY A 23 -1.79 -3.15 -7.43
CA GLY A 23 -0.40 -2.70 -7.49
C GLY A 23 -0.22 -1.37 -6.76
N MET A 24 -1.13 -0.42 -7.00
CA MET A 24 -1.10 0.90 -6.39
C MET A 24 -1.35 0.84 -4.89
N GLU A 25 -2.36 0.09 -4.44
CA GLU A 25 -2.67 -0.10 -3.01
C GLU A 25 -1.47 -0.66 -2.24
N LYS A 26 -0.89 -1.76 -2.74
CA LYS A 26 0.32 -2.37 -2.14
C LYS A 26 1.52 -1.44 -2.17
N GLY A 27 1.66 -0.62 -3.20
CA GLY A 27 2.73 0.36 -3.32
C GLY A 27 2.64 1.44 -2.25
N ILE A 28 1.44 1.98 -2.05
CA ILE A 28 1.16 3.00 -1.02
C ILE A 28 1.39 2.42 0.38
N GLU A 29 0.83 1.24 0.66
CA GLU A 29 0.97 0.57 1.96
C GLU A 29 2.45 0.34 2.33
N LYS A 30 3.23 -0.25 1.41
CA LYS A 30 4.67 -0.45 1.62
C LYS A 30 5.44 0.86 1.76
N GLY A 31 5.04 1.90 1.02
CA GLY A 31 5.64 3.22 1.12
C GLY A 31 5.46 3.82 2.52
N LEU A 32 4.22 3.80 3.03
CA LEU A 32 3.88 4.27 4.37
C LEU A 32 4.58 3.45 5.46
N GLU A 33 4.64 2.13 5.32
CA GLU A 33 5.35 1.24 6.25
C GLU A 33 6.84 1.61 6.32
N ASN A 34 7.50 1.78 5.17
CA ASN A 34 8.92 2.13 5.12
C ASN A 34 9.23 3.50 5.73
N VAL A 35 8.40 4.51 5.46
CA VAL A 35 8.54 5.84 6.05
C VAL A 35 8.31 5.77 7.56
N THR A 36 7.28 5.06 8.02
CA THR A 36 6.98 4.88 9.44
C THR A 36 8.12 4.19 10.18
N LYS A 37 8.68 3.11 9.62
CA LYS A 37 9.87 2.43 10.19
C LYS A 37 11.04 3.39 10.37
N ARG A 38 11.34 4.22 9.35
CA ARG A 38 12.40 5.23 9.44
C ARG A 38 12.11 6.27 10.51
N MET A 39 10.88 6.80 10.56
CA MET A 39 10.48 7.77 11.58
C MET A 39 10.63 7.19 13.00
N LEU A 40 10.23 5.93 13.22
CA LEU A 40 10.40 5.25 14.51
C LEU A 40 11.88 5.08 14.88
N LEU A 41 12.74 4.72 13.91
CA LEU A 41 14.19 4.58 14.14
C LEU A 41 14.86 5.91 14.50
N GLU A 42 14.45 7.00 13.86
CA GLU A 42 14.93 8.37 14.13
C GLU A 42 14.33 8.95 15.43
N GLY A 43 13.49 8.19 16.14
CA GLY A 43 12.88 8.63 17.40
C GLY A 43 11.79 9.69 17.23
N ALA A 44 11.17 9.76 16.05
CA ALA A 44 10.07 10.69 15.81
C ALA A 44 8.89 10.42 16.77
N PRO A 45 8.21 11.47 17.29
CA PRO A 45 7.03 11.31 18.12
C PRO A 45 5.90 10.57 17.39
N ILE A 46 5.21 9.67 18.09
CA ILE A 46 4.06 8.92 17.54
C ILE A 46 2.98 9.89 17.02
N SER A 47 2.76 11.01 17.70
CA SER A 47 1.82 12.06 17.28
C SER A 47 2.11 12.60 15.87
N ASP A 48 3.38 12.75 15.51
CA ASP A 48 3.79 13.27 14.20
C ASP A 48 3.60 12.18 13.14
N ILE A 49 3.91 10.93 13.47
CA ILE A 49 3.68 9.78 12.59
C ILE A 49 2.19 9.68 12.27
N LEU A 50 1.30 9.72 13.26
CA LEU A 50 -0.16 9.71 13.05
C LEU A 50 -0.60 10.84 12.12
N LYS A 51 -0.14 12.07 12.39
CA LYS A 51 -0.52 13.28 11.64
C LYS A 51 -0.08 13.25 10.18
N PHE A 52 1.13 12.77 9.89
CA PHE A 52 1.71 12.82 8.55
C PHE A 52 1.43 11.57 7.70
N THR A 53 1.30 10.41 8.34
CA THR A 53 1.06 9.14 7.62
C THR A 53 -0.42 8.80 7.50
N GLY A 54 -1.28 9.37 8.35
CA GLY A 54 -2.69 9.01 8.44
C GLY A 54 -2.94 7.60 8.99
N LEU A 55 -1.90 6.92 9.48
CA LEU A 55 -2.02 5.62 10.15
C LEU A 55 -2.65 5.78 11.52
N THR A 56 -3.19 4.68 12.03
CA THR A 56 -3.68 4.54 13.41
C THR A 56 -2.56 4.07 14.34
N GLU A 57 -2.72 4.25 15.65
CA GLU A 57 -1.78 3.74 16.65
C GLU A 57 -1.59 2.23 16.52
N ASP A 58 -2.67 1.47 16.33
CA ASP A 58 -2.64 0.02 16.11
C ASP A 58 -1.77 -0.37 14.89
N GLN A 59 -1.84 0.39 13.80
CA GLN A 59 -1.02 0.14 12.62
C GLN A 59 0.46 0.43 12.88
N ILE A 60 0.75 1.53 13.58
CA ILE A 60 2.13 1.89 13.97
C ILE A 60 2.71 0.82 14.91
N ASP A 61 1.91 0.33 15.86
CA ASP A 61 2.34 -0.72 16.79
C ASP A 61 2.62 -2.05 16.09
N ARG A 62 1.81 -2.43 15.10
CA ARG A 62 2.11 -3.61 14.25
C ARG A 62 3.45 -3.45 13.53
N ILE A 63 3.69 -2.28 12.95
CA ILE A 63 4.95 -1.98 12.26
C ILE A 63 6.13 -2.05 13.24
N LYS A 64 5.96 -1.50 14.44
CA LYS A 64 6.96 -1.55 15.52
C LYS A 64 7.24 -2.98 15.99
N GLN A 65 6.22 -3.85 16.04
CA GLN A 65 6.40 -5.26 16.38
C GLN A 65 7.16 -6.04 15.31
N GLN A 66 6.99 -5.70 14.03
CA GLN A 66 7.74 -6.32 12.93
C GLN A 66 9.23 -5.96 12.89
N MET A 67 9.64 -4.91 13.61
CA MET A 67 11.04 -4.46 13.73
C MET A 67 11.80 -5.12 14.88
N LYS A 68 11.10 -5.83 15.78
CA LYS A 68 11.70 -6.62 16.85
C LYS A 68 12.24 -7.93 16.31
#